data_AF-A0A256ZCJ8-F1
#
_entry.id   AF-A0A256ZCJ8-F1
#
_cell.length_a   1.000
_cell.length_b   1.000
_cell.length_c   1.000
_cell.angle_alpha   90.00
_cell.angle_beta   90.00
_cell.angle_gamma   90.00
#
_symmetry.space_group_name_H-M   'P 1'
#
loop_
_entity.id
_entity.type
_entity.pdbx_description
1 polymer ?
#
loop_
_entity_poly.entity_id
_entity_poly.type
_entity_poly.pdbx_seq_one_letter_code
_entity_poly.pdbx_strand_id
1 'polypeptide(L)'
;MKPRRIDLEELAAKAGFRGKHADYLIVAGDTVVIVEETSRAKIDGVRKLQETINAIRAGPLGSYLHPQSRTSKIVAVIHSPRRVDTMVAKLLASESRRNTVYRAASCSKHLAKILREHGVELKHVKH
;
A
#
# COMPACT_ATOMS: atom_id res chain seq x y z
N MET A 1 -13.68 5.08 -12.20
CA MET A 1 -13.90 3.82 -11.46
C MET A 1 -13.92 4.14 -9.97
N LYS A 2 -14.84 3.59 -9.17
CA LYS A 2 -14.87 3.86 -7.71
C LYS A 2 -13.70 3.14 -7.03
N PRO A 3 -12.99 3.75 -6.07
CA PRO A 3 -11.95 3.06 -5.32
C PRO A 3 -12.50 1.84 -4.58
N ARG A 4 -11.76 0.73 -4.60
CA ARG A 4 -12.11 -0.52 -3.90
C ARG A 4 -11.01 -0.89 -2.93
N ARG A 5 -11.34 -0.99 -1.63
CA ARG A 5 -10.47 -1.58 -0.61
C ARG A 5 -10.51 -3.10 -0.71
N ILE A 6 -9.37 -3.74 -0.57
CA ILE A 6 -9.19 -5.19 -0.60
C ILE A 6 -8.33 -5.57 0.59
N ASP A 7 -8.83 -6.49 1.41
CA ASP A 7 -8.07 -7.11 2.48
C ASP A 7 -7.00 -8.04 1.87
N LEU A 8 -5.74 -7.86 2.28
CA LEU A 8 -4.63 -8.62 1.71
C LEU A 8 -4.48 -10.02 2.31
N GLU A 9 -4.96 -10.25 3.53
CA GLU A 9 -5.01 -11.59 4.14
C GLU A 9 -5.98 -12.48 3.36
N GLU A 10 -7.20 -11.97 3.10
CA GLU A 10 -8.20 -12.70 2.30
C GLU A 10 -7.70 -12.95 0.87
N LEU A 11 -7.06 -11.95 0.25
CA LEU A 11 -6.53 -12.06 -1.09
C LEU A 11 -5.37 -13.07 -1.15
N ALA A 12 -4.46 -13.03 -0.18
CA ALA A 12 -3.32 -13.94 -0.09
C ALA A 12 -3.80 -15.39 0.08
N ALA A 13 -4.77 -15.63 0.97
CA ALA A 13 -5.39 -16.94 1.14
C ALA A 13 -6.01 -17.46 -0.16
N LYS A 14 -6.77 -16.61 -0.87
CA LYS A 14 -7.38 -16.97 -2.17
C LYS A 14 -6.34 -17.24 -3.26
N ALA A 15 -5.22 -16.54 -3.22
CA ALA A 15 -4.10 -16.69 -4.15
C ALA A 15 -3.14 -17.83 -3.81
N GLY A 16 -3.28 -18.45 -2.63
CA GLY A 16 -2.29 -19.39 -2.11
C GLY A 16 -0.93 -18.74 -1.82
N PHE A 17 -0.89 -17.41 -1.68
CA PHE A 17 0.34 -16.67 -1.38
C PHE A 17 0.66 -16.76 0.11
N ARG A 18 1.86 -17.25 0.45
CA ARG A 18 2.33 -17.43 1.84
C ARG A 18 3.42 -16.45 2.27
N GLY A 19 3.79 -15.51 1.41
CA GLY A 19 4.79 -14.49 1.73
C GLY A 19 4.21 -13.41 2.64
N LYS A 20 5.06 -12.51 3.14
CA LYS A 20 4.54 -11.39 3.94
C LYS A 20 3.81 -10.43 3.02
N HIS A 21 2.76 -9.82 3.55
CA HIS A 21 2.02 -8.76 2.88
C HIS A 21 1.66 -7.66 3.86
N ALA A 22 1.31 -6.50 3.30
CA ALA A 22 0.69 -5.43 4.04
C ALA A 22 -0.76 -5.81 4.44
N ASP A 23 -1.43 -4.97 5.22
CA ASP A 23 -2.77 -5.30 5.71
C ASP A 23 -3.86 -5.18 4.63
N TYR A 24 -3.79 -4.14 3.79
CA TYR A 24 -4.78 -3.97 2.73
C TYR A 24 -4.24 -3.16 1.55
N LEU A 25 -5.00 -3.18 0.44
CA LEU A 25 -4.78 -2.29 -0.69
C LEU A 25 -6.07 -1.60 -1.16
N ILE A 26 -5.91 -0.51 -1.91
CA ILE A 26 -6.98 0.25 -2.54
C ILE A 26 -6.67 0.34 -4.03
N VAL A 27 -7.59 -0.15 -4.86
CA VAL A 27 -7.48 -0.01 -6.33
C VAL A 27 -8.38 1.13 -6.79
N ALA A 28 -7.81 2.10 -7.50
CA ALA A 28 -8.52 3.26 -8.03
C ALA A 28 -7.97 3.65 -9.42
N GLY A 29 -8.66 3.23 -10.48
CA GLY A 29 -8.17 3.42 -11.85
C GLY A 29 -6.79 2.79 -12.03
N ASP A 30 -5.82 3.58 -12.50
CA ASP A 30 -4.43 3.15 -12.71
C ASP A 30 -3.52 3.33 -11.47
N THR A 31 -4.10 3.56 -10.30
CA THR A 31 -3.37 3.69 -9.03
C THR A 31 -3.76 2.57 -8.07
N VAL A 32 -2.75 1.91 -7.50
CA VAL A 32 -2.89 0.97 -6.39
C VAL A 32 -2.20 1.55 -5.17
N VAL A 33 -2.94 1.72 -4.08
CA VAL A 33 -2.39 2.12 -2.79
C VAL A 33 -2.29 0.90 -1.91
N ILE A 34 -1.12 0.63 -1.33
CA ILE A 34 -0.88 -0.47 -0.40
C ILE A 34 -0.64 0.15 0.97
N VAL A 35 -1.32 -0.36 2.01
CA VAL A 35 -1.24 0.22 3.35
C VAL A 35 -0.87 -0.85 4.36
N GLU A 36 0.21 -0.58 5.10
CA GLU A 36 0.61 -1.31 6.31
C GLU A 36 0.27 -0.45 7.52
N GLU A 37 -0.71 -0.88 8.31
CA GLU A 37 -1.09 -0.31 9.60
C GLU A 37 -0.18 -0.85 10.70
N THR A 38 0.47 0.05 11.44
CA THR A 38 1.36 -0.38 12.51
C THR A 38 1.43 0.63 13.65
N SER A 39 1.49 0.16 14.89
CA SER A 39 1.63 1.04 16.06
C SER A 39 2.97 1.80 16.07
N ARG A 40 4.01 1.27 15.41
CA ARG A 40 5.30 1.91 15.22
C ARG A 40 5.95 1.46 13.92
N ALA A 41 6.29 2.40 13.05
CA ALA A 41 7.02 2.12 11.83
C ALA A 41 8.37 1.41 12.10
N LYS A 42 8.60 0.30 11.41
CA LYS A 42 9.81 -0.53 11.47
C LYS A 42 10.22 -0.96 10.07
N ILE A 43 11.47 -1.39 9.91
CA ILE A 43 11.99 -1.95 8.65
C ILE A 43 11.13 -3.12 8.16
N ASP A 44 10.61 -3.95 9.07
CA ASP A 44 9.74 -5.08 8.70
C ASP A 44 8.46 -4.63 7.98
N GLY A 45 7.88 -3.48 8.36
CA GLY A 45 6.74 -2.89 7.65
C GLY A 45 7.12 -2.45 6.23
N VAL A 46 8.34 -1.94 6.02
CA VAL A 46 8.83 -1.62 4.67
C VAL A 46 9.00 -2.90 3.84
N ARG A 47 9.50 -3.98 4.44
CA ARG A 47 9.64 -5.28 3.77
C ARG A 47 8.30 -5.86 3.36
N LYS A 48 7.28 -5.80 4.22
CA LYS A 48 5.90 -6.18 3.86
C LYS A 48 5.39 -5.41 2.64
N LEU A 49 5.62 -4.10 2.58
CA LEU A 49 5.26 -3.28 1.41
C LEU A 49 6.00 -3.76 0.15
N GLN A 50 7.30 -3.99 0.23
CA GLN A 50 8.12 -4.49 -0.90
C GLN A 50 7.63 -5.86 -1.39
N GLU A 51 7.40 -6.81 -0.49
CA GLU A 51 6.90 -8.15 -0.82
C GLU A 51 5.52 -8.08 -1.47
N THR A 52 4.61 -7.24 -0.93
CA THR A 52 3.29 -7.00 -1.53
C THR A 52 3.40 -6.47 -2.96
N ILE A 53 4.28 -5.49 -3.19
CA ILE A 53 4.51 -4.91 -4.52
C ILE A 53 5.02 -5.95 -5.50
N ASN A 54 5.97 -6.76 -5.06
CA ASN A 54 6.54 -7.83 -5.89
C ASN A 54 5.48 -8.88 -6.21
N ALA A 55 4.66 -9.28 -5.24
CA ALA A 55 3.57 -10.25 -5.46
C ALA A 55 2.46 -9.70 -6.37
N ILE A 56 2.22 -8.39 -6.36
CA ILE A 56 1.32 -7.72 -7.33
C ILE A 56 1.95 -7.74 -8.73
N ARG A 57 3.21 -7.30 -8.87
CA ARG A 57 3.88 -7.18 -10.17
C ARG A 57 4.19 -8.51 -10.83
N ALA A 58 4.70 -9.47 -10.07
CA ALA A 58 5.05 -10.80 -10.54
C ALA A 58 3.83 -11.70 -10.79
N GLY A 59 2.67 -11.34 -10.21
CA GLY A 59 1.40 -11.98 -10.52
C GLY A 59 0.70 -12.77 -9.40
N PRO A 60 1.33 -13.33 -8.35
CA PRO A 60 0.62 -14.10 -7.33
C PRO A 60 -0.61 -13.38 -6.76
N LEU A 61 -0.48 -12.10 -6.40
CA LEU A 61 -1.63 -11.27 -6.01
C LEU A 61 -2.22 -10.52 -7.20
N GLY A 62 -1.38 -10.09 -8.14
CA GLY A 62 -1.78 -9.26 -9.28
C GLY A 62 -2.78 -9.92 -10.23
N SER A 63 -2.79 -11.25 -10.34
CA SER A 63 -3.76 -12.00 -11.16
C SER A 63 -5.20 -11.90 -10.66
N TYR A 64 -5.38 -11.61 -9.37
CA TYR A 64 -6.69 -11.43 -8.72
C TYR A 64 -7.12 -9.95 -8.69
N LEU A 65 -6.25 -9.06 -9.15
CA LEU A 65 -6.52 -7.65 -9.37
C LEU A 65 -6.87 -7.42 -10.85
N HIS A 66 -7.29 -6.21 -11.19
CA HIS A 66 -7.53 -5.86 -12.60
C HIS A 66 -6.21 -5.97 -13.39
N PRO A 67 -6.19 -6.39 -14.67
CA PRO A 67 -4.95 -6.60 -15.42
C PRO A 67 -3.99 -5.39 -15.43
N GLN A 68 -4.56 -4.18 -15.45
CA GLN A 68 -3.82 -2.92 -15.39
C GLN A 68 -3.09 -2.69 -14.05
N SER A 69 -3.50 -3.36 -12.96
CA SER A 69 -2.89 -3.23 -11.64
C SER A 69 -1.41 -3.62 -11.59
N ARG A 70 -0.93 -4.44 -12.54
CA ARG A 70 0.49 -4.81 -12.65
C ARG A 70 1.37 -3.67 -13.19
N THR A 71 0.79 -2.82 -14.04
CA THR A 71 1.46 -1.65 -14.65
C THR A 71 1.08 -0.34 -13.97
N SER A 72 0.14 -0.38 -13.04
CA SER A 72 -0.33 0.77 -12.27
C SER A 72 0.79 1.46 -11.49
N LYS A 73 0.58 2.76 -11.28
CA LYS A 73 1.32 3.50 -10.26
C LYS A 73 1.01 2.89 -8.91
N ILE A 74 2.05 2.60 -8.12
CA ILE A 74 1.90 2.10 -6.76
C ILE A 74 2.23 3.20 -5.76
N VAL A 75 1.39 3.36 -4.74
CA VAL A 75 1.65 4.18 -3.57
C VAL A 75 1.68 3.26 -2.34
N ALA A 76 2.85 3.07 -1.74
CA ALA A 76 3.03 2.22 -0.58
C ALA A 76 3.11 3.08 0.69
N VAL A 77 2.24 2.82 1.66
CA VAL A 77 2.08 3.68 2.83
C VAL A 77 2.27 2.85 4.10
N ILE A 78 3.25 3.25 4.91
CA ILE A 78 3.26 2.86 6.33
C ILE A 78 2.35 3.85 7.06
N HIS A 79 1.25 3.36 7.63
CA HIS A 79 0.36 4.15 8.46
C HIS A 79 0.63 3.86 9.93
N SER A 80 1.26 4.81 10.61
CA SER A 80 1.62 4.66 12.02
C SER A 80 1.33 5.91 12.83
N PRO A 81 0.62 5.83 13.97
CA PRO A 81 0.34 7.01 14.79
C PRO A 81 1.60 7.63 15.41
N ARG A 82 2.70 6.88 15.49
CA ARG A 82 3.98 7.33 16.04
C ARG A 82 4.88 7.91 14.95
N ARG A 83 5.77 8.82 15.34
CA ARG A 83 6.81 9.36 14.46
C ARG A 83 7.61 8.23 13.81
N VAL A 84 7.74 8.29 12.49
CA VAL A 84 8.61 7.38 11.75
C VAL A 84 10.06 7.75 12.04
N ASP A 85 10.85 6.73 12.41
CA ASP A 85 12.27 6.90 12.66
C ASP A 85 13.01 7.34 11.38
N THR A 86 14.09 8.12 11.55
CA THR A 86 14.88 8.66 10.45
C THR A 86 15.40 7.57 9.50
N MET A 87 15.77 6.39 10.01
CA MET A 87 16.24 5.28 9.18
C MET A 87 15.12 4.73 8.30
N VAL A 88 13.93 4.56 8.85
CA VAL A 88 12.75 4.11 8.09
C VAL A 88 12.35 5.16 7.06
N ALA A 89 12.38 6.45 7.42
CA ALA A 89 12.09 7.54 6.49
C ALA A 89 13.09 7.58 5.32
N LYS A 90 14.40 7.43 5.60
CA LYS A 90 15.44 7.32 4.56
C LYS A 90 15.22 6.11 3.66
N LEU A 91 14.87 4.96 4.24
CA LEU A 91 14.60 3.75 3.47
C LEU A 91 13.41 3.94 2.52
N LEU A 92 12.27 4.44 3.02
CA LEU A 92 11.11 4.76 2.17
C LEU A 92 11.49 5.71 1.02
N ALA A 93 12.28 6.74 1.30
CA ALA A 93 12.75 7.66 0.26
C ALA A 93 13.61 6.94 -0.80
N SER A 94 14.56 6.10 -0.38
CA SER A 94 15.44 5.36 -1.29
C SER A 94 14.72 4.31 -2.15
N GLU A 95 13.63 3.74 -1.63
CA GLU A 95 12.81 2.74 -2.36
C GLU A 95 11.85 3.38 -3.36
N SER A 96 11.62 4.69 -3.26
CA SER A 96 10.74 5.40 -4.18
C SER A 96 11.36 5.51 -5.58
N ARG A 97 10.60 5.13 -6.61
CA ARG A 97 10.96 5.17 -8.02
C ARG A 97 9.81 5.77 -8.84
N ARG A 98 10.03 6.00 -10.14
CA ARG A 98 9.07 6.65 -11.06
C ARG A 98 7.62 6.17 -10.92
N ASN A 99 7.40 4.85 -10.82
CA ASN A 99 6.06 4.23 -10.75
C ASN A 99 5.73 3.60 -9.38
N THR A 100 6.55 3.85 -8.36
CA THR A 100 6.35 3.31 -7.01
C THR A 100 6.77 4.37 -6.00
N VAL A 101 5.82 4.89 -5.25
CA VAL A 101 6.06 5.95 -4.27
C VAL A 101 5.85 5.38 -2.88
N TYR A 102 6.85 5.48 -2.02
CA TYR A 102 6.71 5.14 -0.61
C TYR A 102 6.43 6.38 0.22
N ARG A 103 5.52 6.26 1.18
CA ARG A 103 5.09 7.33 2.08
C ARG A 103 4.89 6.80 3.49
N ALA A 104 4.89 7.73 4.43
CA ALA A 104 4.46 7.49 5.79
C ALA A 104 3.26 8.37 6.11
N ALA A 105 2.23 7.80 6.71
CA ALA A 105 1.08 8.52 7.24
C ALA A 105 1.09 8.43 8.77
N SER A 106 0.92 9.57 9.44
CA SER A 106 0.91 9.65 10.90
C SER A 106 -0.48 9.52 11.53
N CYS A 107 -1.54 9.59 10.72
CA CYS A 107 -2.93 9.49 11.15
C CYS A 107 -3.84 9.30 9.93
N SER A 108 -5.12 8.99 10.15
CA SER A 108 -6.09 8.79 9.07
C SER A 108 -6.29 10.05 8.20
N LYS A 109 -6.18 11.25 8.78
CA LYS A 109 -6.21 12.51 8.02
C LYS A 109 -5.01 12.65 7.08
N HIS A 110 -3.82 12.24 7.53
CA HIS A 110 -2.59 12.25 6.72
C HIS A 110 -2.67 11.18 5.62
N LEU A 111 -3.15 9.97 5.93
CA LEU A 111 -3.42 8.94 4.94
C LEU A 111 -4.39 9.46 3.87
N ALA A 112 -5.52 10.04 4.27
CA ALA A 112 -6.49 10.62 3.34
C ALA A 112 -5.90 11.73 2.46
N LYS A 113 -4.95 12.52 2.99
CA LYS A 113 -4.21 13.51 2.19
C LYS A 113 -3.36 12.83 1.11
N ILE A 114 -2.58 11.81 1.48
CA ILE A 114 -1.74 11.03 0.54
C ILE A 114 -2.61 10.38 -0.54
N LEU A 115 -3.77 9.82 -0.18
CA LEU A 115 -4.72 9.25 -1.14
C LEU A 115 -5.17 10.30 -2.16
N ARG A 116 -5.58 11.50 -1.71
CA ARG A 116 -5.99 12.60 -2.61
C ARG A 116 -4.86 13.11 -3.51
N GLU A 117 -3.64 13.25 -2.98
CA GLU A 117 -2.44 13.63 -3.76
C GLU A 117 -2.12 12.63 -4.90
N HIS A 118 -2.73 11.44 -4.85
CA HIS A 118 -2.59 10.40 -5.85
C HIS A 118 -3.91 10.04 -6.54
N GLY A 119 -4.90 10.94 -6.50
CA GLY A 119 -6.17 10.80 -7.24
C GLY A 119 -7.11 9.73 -6.67
N VAL A 120 -6.93 9.34 -5.41
CA VAL A 120 -7.77 8.35 -4.72
C VAL A 120 -8.71 9.06 -3.75
N GLU A 121 -10.00 9.09 -4.09
CA GLU A 121 -11.05 9.66 -3.24
C GLU A 121 -11.94 8.58 -2.62
N LEU A 122 -11.72 8.26 -1.35
CA LEU A 122 -12.67 7.46 -0.57
C LEU A 122 -13.82 8.37 -0.10
N LYS A 123 -15.01 8.22 -0.68
CA LYS A 123 -16.21 8.88 -0.14
C LYS A 123 -16.64 8.14 1.14
N HIS A 124 -16.53 8.82 2.28
CA HIS A 124 -17.12 8.47 3.59
C HIS A 124 -16.92 7.01 4.06
N VAL A 125 -15.83 6.74 4.78
CA VAL A 125 -15.86 5.66 5.78
C VAL A 125 -16.46 6.28 7.03
N LYS A 126 -17.76 6.05 7.26
CA LYS A 126 -18.39 6.40 8.54
C LYS A 126 -17.68 5.59 9.62
N HIS A 127 -17.18 6.29 10.64
CA HIS A 127 -16.78 5.70 11.91
C HIS A 127 -18.01 5.14 12.62
#